data_AF-A0A351MDC9-F1
#
_entry.id   AF-A0A351MDC9-F1
#
_cell.length_a   1.000
_cell.length_b   1.000
_cell.length_c   1.000
_cell.angle_alpha   90.00
_cell.angle_beta   90.00
_cell.angle_gamma   90.00
#
_symmetry.space_group_name_H-M   'P 1'
#
loop_
_entity.id
_entity.type
_entity.pdbx_description
1 polymer ?
#
loop_
_entity_poly.entity_id
_entity_poly.type
_entity_poly.pdbx_seq_one_letter_code
_entity_poly.pdbx_strand_id
1 'polypeptide(L)'
;MLAAQPEEARFMKAKHADEGLRAAIVAAGSARALARQLGISSSAVARWRSVPLARVFDVEATTRVPRERLRPDMFGSCAPARPRLRKPSYTEAGE
;
A
#
# COMPACT_ATOMS: atom_id res chain seq x y z
N MET A 1 34.26 6.59 33.08
CA MET A 1 33.27 5.56 33.42
C MET A 1 32.15 5.63 32.39
N LEU A 2 31.75 4.45 31.92
CA LEU A 2 30.96 4.13 30.73
C LEU A 2 29.57 4.80 30.71
N ALA A 3 29.32 5.71 29.78
CA ALA A 3 27.97 6.07 29.35
C ALA A 3 27.80 5.50 27.93
N ALA A 4 26.86 4.56 27.80
CA ALA A 4 26.65 3.72 26.64
C ALA A 4 26.61 4.54 25.34
N GLN A 5 27.43 4.12 24.39
CA GLN A 5 27.49 4.69 23.05
C GLN A 5 26.12 4.52 22.36
N PRO A 6 25.48 5.58 21.84
CA PRO A 6 24.27 5.47 21.02
C PRO A 6 24.59 5.01 19.58
N GLU A 7 25.66 4.21 19.41
CA GLU A 7 26.12 3.70 18.11
C GLU A 7 25.52 2.32 17.76
N GLU A 8 24.82 1.68 18.71
CA GLU A 8 24.11 0.42 18.49
C GLU A 8 22.75 0.61 17.78
N ALA A 9 22.48 1.81 17.25
CA ALA A 9 21.46 2.06 16.22
C ALA A 9 21.83 1.46 14.85
N ARG A 10 22.79 0.52 14.82
CA ARG A 10 23.40 -0.07 13.64
C ARG A 10 23.03 -1.55 13.50
N PHE A 11 21.75 -1.89 13.67
CA PHE A 11 21.22 -3.06 12.97
C PHE A 11 20.85 -2.66 11.54
N MET A 12 21.84 -2.77 10.65
CA MET A 12 21.69 -2.63 9.20
C MET A 12 20.60 -3.56 8.64
N LYS A 13 19.93 -3.09 7.57
CA LYS A 13 19.20 -3.81 6.48
C LYS A 13 17.70 -4.10 6.69
N ALA A 14 16.84 -3.39 5.93
CA ALA A 14 16.39 -3.85 4.60
C ALA A 14 15.44 -2.85 3.90
N LYS A 15 15.92 -2.29 2.79
CA LYS A 15 15.21 -2.00 1.52
C LYS A 15 13.85 -1.26 1.59
N HIS A 16 13.89 0.07 1.38
CA HIS A 16 12.80 0.95 0.89
C HIS A 16 11.38 0.38 1.05
N ALA A 17 10.89 0.30 2.29
CA ALA A 17 9.46 0.18 2.51
C ALA A 17 8.80 1.50 2.09
N ASP A 18 7.91 1.41 1.12
CA ASP A 18 7.14 2.52 0.58
C ASP A 18 6.38 3.25 1.70
N GLU A 19 6.17 4.56 1.57
CA GLU A 19 5.45 5.36 2.57
C GLU A 19 4.07 4.76 2.87
N GLY A 20 3.40 4.23 1.85
CA GLY A 20 2.11 3.56 2.00
C GLY A 20 2.18 2.32 2.91
N LEU A 21 3.22 1.50 2.75
CA LEU A 21 3.43 0.32 3.60
C LEU A 21 3.75 0.71 5.06
N ARG A 22 4.54 1.77 5.25
CA ARG A 22 4.82 2.30 6.59
C ARG A 22 3.55 2.83 7.26
N ALA A 23 2.75 3.60 6.53
CA ALA A 23 1.48 4.11 7.04
C ALA A 23 0.53 2.98 7.47
N ALA A 24 0.43 1.92 6.67
CA ALA A 24 -0.33 0.73 7.03
C ALA A 24 0.19 0.05 8.31
N ILE A 25 1.51 -0.10 8.44
CA ILE A 25 2.14 -0.71 9.63
C ILE A 25 1.88 0.12 10.89
N VAL A 26 1.97 1.45 10.79
CA VAL A 26 1.70 2.37 11.90
C VAL A 26 0.23 2.33 12.29
N ALA A 27 -0.68 2.36 11.32
CA ALA A 27 -2.12 2.28 11.56
C ALA A 27 -2.54 0.92 12.17
N ALA A 28 -1.88 -0.17 11.77
CA ALA A 28 -2.05 -1.50 12.37
C ALA A 28 -1.35 -1.65 13.74
N GLY A 29 -0.53 -0.68 14.15
CA GLY A 29 0.30 -0.70 15.35
C GLY A 29 1.62 -1.48 15.20
N SER A 30 1.66 -2.55 14.40
CA SER A 30 2.92 -3.24 14.07
C SER A 30 2.81 -4.12 12.82
N ALA A 31 3.95 -4.47 12.21
CA ALA A 31 3.99 -5.38 11.07
C ALA A 31 3.48 -6.79 11.41
N ARG A 32 3.66 -7.24 12.66
CA ARG A 32 3.11 -8.52 13.16
C ARG A 32 1.60 -8.44 13.37
N ALA A 33 1.09 -7.33 13.89
CA ALA A 33 -0.35 -7.12 14.04
C ALA A 33 -1.03 -7.09 12.67
N LEU A 34 -0.45 -6.37 11.71
CA LEU A 34 -0.88 -6.36 10.32
C LEU A 34 -0.92 -7.79 9.74
N ALA A 35 0.17 -8.56 9.87
CA ALA A 35 0.22 -9.95 9.40
C ALA A 35 -0.89 -10.82 10.01
N ARG A 36 -1.17 -10.67 11.31
CA ARG A 36 -2.24 -11.40 12.01
C ARG A 36 -3.63 -11.01 11.50
N GLN A 37 -3.88 -9.73 11.28
CA GLN A 37 -5.16 -9.23 10.76
C GLN A 37 -5.41 -9.69 9.32
N LEU A 38 -4.35 -9.78 8.51
CA LEU A 38 -4.39 -10.29 7.13
C LEU A 38 -4.39 -11.83 7.04
N GLY A 39 -4.24 -12.54 8.17
CA GLY A 39 -4.15 -14.00 8.17
C GLY A 39 -2.94 -14.56 7.42
N ILE A 40 -1.84 -13.81 7.36
CA ILE A 40 -0.62 -14.20 6.64
C ILE A 40 0.58 -14.35 7.56
N SER A 41 1.59 -15.06 7.07
CA SER A 41 2.89 -15.16 7.75
C SER A 41 3.56 -13.79 7.88
N SER A 42 4.15 -13.51 9.05
CA SER A 42 5.01 -12.35 9.26
C SER A 42 6.17 -12.27 8.25
N SER A 43 6.65 -13.42 7.76
CA SER A 43 7.69 -13.50 6.73
C SER A 43 7.19 -13.11 5.33
N ALA A 44 5.87 -13.11 5.09
CA ALA A 44 5.28 -12.57 3.86
C ALA A 44 5.30 -11.03 3.91
N VAL A 45 4.84 -10.44 5.01
CA VAL A 45 4.85 -8.98 5.23
C VAL A 45 6.27 -8.42 5.21
N ALA A 46 7.23 -9.10 5.85
CA ALA A 46 8.63 -8.68 5.87
C ALA A 46 9.30 -8.64 4.48
N ARG A 47 8.75 -9.36 3.49
CA ARG A 47 9.23 -9.33 2.09
C ARG A 47 8.59 -8.23 1.26
N TRP A 48 7.57 -7.55 1.77
CA TRP A 48 6.92 -6.46 1.06
C TRP A 48 7.82 -5.23 1.03
N ARG A 49 8.02 -4.70 -0.17
CA ARG A 49 8.61 -3.36 -0.37
C ARG A 49 7.52 -2.30 -0.46
N SER A 50 6.38 -2.67 -1.03
CA SER A 50 5.14 -1.88 -1.09
C SER A 50 3.96 -2.83 -0.91
N VAL A 51 2.78 -2.28 -0.60
CA VAL A 51 1.56 -3.08 -0.42
C VAL A 51 1.17 -3.71 -1.76
N PRO A 52 1.06 -5.05 -1.87
CA PRO A 52 0.64 -5.71 -3.11
C PRO A 52 -0.78 -5.30 -3.48
N LEU A 53 -1.05 -5.07 -4.77
CA LEU A 53 -2.38 -4.67 -5.25
C LEU A 53 -3.47 -5.67 -4.85
N ALA A 54 -3.16 -6.97 -4.93
CA ALA A 54 -4.07 -8.05 -4.54
C ALA A 54 -4.49 -8.02 -3.06
N ARG A 55 -3.75 -7.31 -2.20
CA ARG A 55 -3.99 -7.22 -0.76
C ARG A 55 -4.29 -5.80 -0.29
N VAL A 56 -4.34 -4.83 -1.21
CA VAL A 56 -4.55 -3.42 -0.85
C VAL A 56 -5.91 -3.22 -0.19
N PHE A 57 -6.93 -3.96 -0.63
CA PHE A 57 -8.28 -3.92 -0.07
C PHE A 57 -8.34 -4.52 1.34
N ASP A 58 -7.63 -5.63 1.59
CA ASP A 58 -7.55 -6.23 2.93
C ASP A 58 -6.80 -5.29 3.90
N VAL A 59 -5.71 -4.68 3.43
CA VAL A 59 -4.96 -3.68 4.20
C VAL A 59 -5.82 -2.45 4.47
N GLU A 60 -6.57 -1.95 3.48
CA GLU A 60 -7.49 -0.82 3.66
C GLU A 60 -8.60 -1.15 4.67
N ALA A 61 -9.19 -2.34 4.61
CA ALA A 61 -10.24 -2.77 5.53
C ALA A 61 -9.73 -2.86 6.99
N THR A 62 -8.50 -3.32 7.18
CA THR A 62 -7.89 -3.52 8.51
C THR A 62 -7.28 -2.26 9.09
N THR A 63 -6.56 -1.49 8.27
CA THR A 63 -5.81 -0.29 8.71
C THR A 63 -6.59 1.01 8.55
N ARG A 64 -7.68 1.00 7.77
CA ARG A 64 -8.44 2.19 7.35
C ARG A 64 -7.60 3.25 6.62
N VAL A 65 -6.42 2.87 6.13
CA VAL A 65 -5.60 3.74 5.28
C VAL A 65 -6.11 3.62 3.85
N PRO A 66 -6.48 4.74 3.19
CA PRO A 66 -7.01 4.70 1.84
C PRO A 66 -5.96 4.20 0.85
N ARG A 67 -6.39 3.44 -0.16
CA ARG A 67 -5.52 2.89 -1.21
C ARG A 67 -4.76 3.95 -2.00
N GLU A 68 -5.27 5.19 -2.10
CA GLU A 68 -4.52 6.31 -2.67
C GLU A 68 -3.24 6.64 -1.90
N ARG A 69 -3.25 6.44 -0.57
CA ARG A 69 -2.06 6.60 0.29
C ARG A 69 -1.20 5.34 0.31
N LEU A 70 -1.81 4.16 0.26
CA LEU A 70 -1.06 2.89 0.23
C LEU A 70 -0.28 2.71 -1.08
N ARG A 71 -0.86 3.16 -2.19
CA ARG A 71 -0.28 3.00 -3.52
C ARG A 71 -0.67 4.17 -4.45
N PRO A 72 -0.06 5.36 -4.26
CA PRO A 72 -0.34 6.53 -5.08
C PRO A 72 0.01 6.31 -6.57
N ASP A 73 0.95 5.44 -6.91
CA ASP A 73 1.28 5.11 -8.30
C ASP A 73 0.11 4.52 -9.10
N MET A 74 -0.82 3.85 -8.43
CA MET A 74 -1.96 3.18 -9.09
C MET A 74 -3.28 3.92 -8.88
N PHE A 75 -3.45 4.54 -7.72
CA PHE A 75 -4.72 5.17 -7.33
C PHE A 75 -4.63 6.69 -7.21
N GLY A 76 -3.43 7.27 -7.27
CA GLY A 76 -3.18 8.71 -7.11
C GLY A 76 -3.53 9.55 -8.34
N SER A 77 -3.93 8.95 -9.45
CA SER A 77 -4.50 9.67 -10.59
C SER A 77 -5.98 9.94 -10.35
N CYS A 78 -6.28 10.84 -9.41
CA CYS A 78 -7.51 11.62 -9.49
C CYS A 78 -7.38 12.55 -10.70
N ALA A 79 -7.47 11.98 -11.90
CA ALA A 79 -7.60 12.75 -13.12
C ALA A 79 -9.03 13.31 -13.14
N PRO A 80 -9.22 14.64 -13.08
CA PRO A 80 -10.55 15.21 -13.14
C PRO A 80 -11.20 14.85 -14.49
N ALA A 81 -12.38 14.25 -14.37
CA ALA A 81 -13.40 14.03 -15.40
C ALA A 81 -12.87 13.71 -16.82
N ARG A 82 -12.85 12.41 -17.18
CA ARG A 82 -13.07 12.08 -18.60
C ARG A 82 -14.41 12.70 -18.99
N PRO A 83 -14.46 13.64 -19.95
CA PRO A 83 -15.73 14.09 -20.49
C PRO A 83 -16.42 12.85 -21.05
N ARG A 84 -17.71 12.69 -20.75
CA ARG A 84 -18.48 11.50 -21.10
C ARG A 84 -18.24 11.17 -22.56
N LEU A 85 -17.58 10.03 -22.81
CA LEU A 85 -17.40 9.51 -24.16
C LEU A 85 -18.81 9.35 -24.74
N ARG A 86 -19.20 10.28 -25.63
CA ARG A 86 -20.38 10.12 -26.47
C ARG A 86 -20.10 8.87 -27.30
N LYS A 87 -20.78 7.78 -26.96
CA LYS A 87 -20.70 6.53 -27.69
C LYS A 87 -21.01 6.87 -29.16
N PRO A 88 -20.14 6.62 -30.15
CA PRO A 88 -20.58 6.65 -31.52
C PRO A 88 -21.63 5.55 -31.65
N SER A 89 -22.86 5.96 -31.92
CA SER A 89 -23.96 5.07 -32.27
C SER A 89 -23.59 4.38 -33.57
N TYR A 90 -23.03 3.18 -33.49
CA TYR A 90 -22.99 2.29 -34.63
C TYR A 90 -24.42 1.80 -34.87
N THR A 91 -25.20 2.61 -35.59
CA THR A 91 -26.48 2.23 -36.18
C THR A 91 -26.61 2.96 -37.51
N GLU A 92 -25.65 2.71 -38.40
CA GLU A 92 -25.76 2.92 -39.84
C GLU A 92 -25.00 1.74 -40.45
N ALA A 93 -25.49 0.91 -41.34
CA ALA A 93 -26.77 0.74 -41.97
C ALA A 93 -26.79 -0.73 -42.41
N GLY A 94 -27.87 -1.45 -42.10
CA GLY A 94 -28.17 -2.72 -42.75
C GLY A 94 -29.35 -2.46 -43.65
N GLU A 95 -29.06 -2.11 -44.90
CA GLU A 95 -30.00 -2.17 -46.02
C GLU A 95 -29.43 -3.12 -47.06
#